data_AF-A0A3M9L0R5-F1
#
_entry.id   AF-A0A3M9L0R5-F1
#
_cell.length_a   1.000
_cell.length_b   1.000
_cell.length_c   1.000
_cell.angle_alpha   90.00
_cell.angle_beta   90.00
_cell.angle_gamma   90.00
#
_symmetry.space_group_name_H-M   'P 1'
#
loop_
_entity.id
_entity.type
_entity.pdbx_description
1 polymer ?
#
loop_
_entity_poly.entity_id
_entity_poly.type
_entity_poly.pdbx_seq_one_letter_code
_entity_poly.pdbx_strand_id
1 'polypeptide(L)'
;MADLSRTAVVALATAVAVVVNLIVYAIGRAAGGSFLFTADGRRVEVDAVTVAGFSALPLALGLTAVALLASRFAWVVRAALIIGPALAVLTIATMTLPADLDTTSKITLAACHLTLAPIIVVAVTALGRRARRATAGPVAA
;
A
#
# COMPACT_ATOMS: atom_id res chain seq x y z
N MET A 1 6.10 9.53 17.54
CA MET A 1 4.78 8.97 17.19
C MET A 1 4.03 8.54 18.47
N ALA A 2 3.90 9.46 19.42
CA ALA A 2 3.06 9.24 20.60
C ALA A 2 1.59 9.25 20.16
N ASP A 3 0.85 8.21 20.54
CA ASP A 3 -0.61 8.06 20.54
C ASP A 3 -1.44 8.42 19.29
N LEU A 4 -0.91 8.22 18.08
CA LEU A 4 -1.74 8.27 16.86
C LEU A 4 -2.89 7.24 16.90
N SER A 5 -4.14 7.71 16.78
CA SER A 5 -5.35 6.88 16.71
C SER A 5 -5.27 5.80 15.61
N ARG A 6 -6.06 4.72 15.69
CA ARG A 6 -6.09 3.70 14.62
C ARG A 6 -6.37 4.35 13.27
N THR A 7 -7.35 5.25 13.23
CA THR A 7 -7.71 6.06 12.06
C THR A 7 -6.54 6.92 11.59
N ALA A 8 -5.80 7.56 12.50
CA ALA A 8 -4.64 8.37 12.13
C ALA A 8 -3.51 7.52 11.53
N VAL A 9 -3.27 6.30 12.03
CA VAL A 9 -2.28 5.38 11.43
C VAL A 9 -2.68 4.98 10.02
N VAL A 10 -3.95 4.63 9.80
CA VAL A 10 -4.47 4.29 8.46
C VAL A 10 -4.34 5.50 7.53
N ALA A 11 -4.87 6.65 7.93
CA ALA A 11 -4.86 7.86 7.13
C ALA A 11 -3.44 8.32 6.77
N LEU A 12 -2.52 8.30 7.75
CA LEU A 12 -1.13 8.68 7.52
C LEU A 12 -0.43 7.70 6.58
N ALA A 13 -0.58 6.39 6.79
CA ALA A 13 0.03 5.39 5.91
C ALA A 13 -0.49 5.50 4.47
N THR A 14 -1.79 5.70 4.31
CA THR A 14 -2.43 5.95 3.01
C THR A 14 -1.90 7.23 2.35
N ALA A 15 -1.83 8.34 3.09
CA ALA A 15 -1.32 9.60 2.57
C ALA A 15 0.16 9.48 2.14
N VAL A 16 0.99 8.84 2.98
CA VAL A 16 2.41 8.59 2.65
C VAL A 16 2.54 7.73 1.40
N ALA A 17 1.75 6.66 1.28
CA ALA A 17 1.76 5.80 0.08
C ALA A 17 1.43 6.57 -1.20
N VAL A 18 0.36 7.38 -1.16
CA VAL A 18 -0.03 8.23 -2.30
C VAL A 18 1.08 9.20 -2.66
N VAL A 19 1.61 9.94 -1.69
CA VAL A 19 2.66 10.95 -1.95
C VAL A 19 3.91 10.30 -2.52
N VAL A 20 4.39 9.22 -1.91
CA VAL A 20 5.59 8.50 -2.37
C VAL A 20 5.39 7.97 -3.79
N ASN A 21 4.25 7.35 -4.08
CA ASN A 21 3.99 6.79 -5.40
C ASN A 21 3.77 7.86 -6.47
N LEU A 22 3.19 9.00 -6.12
CA LEU A 22 3.09 10.14 -7.04
C LEU A 22 4.47 10.74 -7.34
N ILE A 23 5.39 10.78 -6.37
CA ILE A 23 6.78 11.21 -6.61
C ILE A 23 7.48 10.24 -7.56
N VAL A 24 7.38 8.92 -7.31
CA VAL A 24 7.97 7.90 -8.17
C VAL A 24 7.37 7.96 -9.59
N TYR A 25 6.05 8.11 -9.69
CA TYR A 25 5.35 8.29 -10.97
C TYR A 25 5.83 9.55 -11.71
N ALA A 26 5.93 10.70 -11.03
CA ALA A 26 6.39 11.94 -11.63
C ALA A 26 7.82 11.83 -12.16
N ILE A 27 8.70 11.12 -11.45
CA ILE A 27 10.07 10.82 -11.91
C ILE A 27 10.02 9.95 -13.18
N GLY A 28 9.20 8.90 -13.19
CA GLY A 28 9.06 8.03 -14.37
C GLY A 28 8.49 8.77 -15.59
N ARG A 29 7.54 9.67 -15.39
CA ARG A 29 7.03 10.56 -16.45
C ARG A 29 8.10 11.51 -16.97
N ALA A 30 8.87 12.14 -16.08
CA ALA A 30 9.99 13.00 -16.46
C ALA A 30 11.11 12.23 -17.19
N ALA A 31 11.27 10.94 -16.90
CA ALA A 31 12.18 10.03 -17.58
C ALA A 31 11.64 9.49 -18.93
N GLY A 32 10.48 9.98 -19.38
CA GLY A 32 9.91 9.65 -20.69
C GLY A 32 9.01 8.41 -20.73
N GLY A 33 8.59 7.87 -19.58
CA GLY A 33 7.60 6.79 -19.55
C GLY A 33 6.26 7.23 -20.14
N SER A 34 5.69 6.42 -21.04
CA SER A 34 4.41 6.73 -21.69
C SER A 34 3.20 6.38 -20.82
N PHE A 35 3.34 5.38 -19.94
CA PHE A 35 2.28 4.82 -19.09
C PHE A 35 1.04 4.36 -19.87
N LEU A 36 1.21 4.04 -21.15
CA LEU A 36 0.16 3.54 -22.02
C LEU A 36 0.27 2.03 -22.15
N PHE A 37 -0.84 1.34 -21.96
CA PHE A 37 -0.97 -0.10 -22.19
C PHE A 37 -2.30 -0.41 -22.87
N THR A 38 -2.42 -1.61 -23.39
CA THR A 38 -3.60 -2.10 -24.10
C THR A 38 -4.46 -2.90 -23.14
N ALA A 39 -5.70 -2.45 -22.96
CA ALA A 39 -6.74 -3.16 -22.24
C ALA A 39 -7.98 -3.24 -23.13
N ASP A 40 -8.53 -4.45 -23.30
CA ASP A 40 -9.71 -4.70 -24.14
C ASP A 40 -9.60 -4.09 -25.56
N GLY A 41 -8.41 -4.20 -26.16
CA GLY A 41 -8.13 -3.66 -27.50
C GLY A 41 -8.00 -2.14 -27.59
N ARG A 42 -8.02 -1.42 -26.46
CA ARG A 42 -7.90 0.04 -26.39
C ARG A 42 -6.63 0.45 -25.66
N ARG A 43 -6.01 1.55 -26.10
CA ARG A 43 -4.91 2.18 -25.35
C ARG A 43 -5.47 2.94 -24.16
N VAL A 44 -5.01 2.57 -22.97
CA VAL A 44 -5.39 3.15 -21.67
C VAL A 44 -4.14 3.74 -21.03
N GLU A 45 -4.26 4.91 -20.43
CA GLU A 45 -3.18 5.57 -19.71
C GLU A 45 -3.30 5.33 -18.20
N VAL A 46 -2.17 5.02 -17.56
CA VAL A 46 -2.04 5.12 -16.11
C VAL A 46 -1.65 6.55 -15.76
N ASP A 47 -2.65 7.36 -15.41
CA ASP A 47 -2.47 8.74 -15.00
C ASP A 47 -2.19 8.88 -13.48
N ALA A 48 -1.91 10.10 -13.03
CA ALA A 48 -1.63 10.37 -11.62
C ALA A 48 -2.82 10.03 -10.70
N VAL A 49 -4.06 10.24 -11.18
CA VAL A 49 -5.28 9.91 -10.42
C VAL A 49 -5.40 8.41 -10.22
N THR A 50 -5.11 7.64 -11.27
CA THR A 50 -5.06 6.18 -11.26
C THR A 50 -4.01 5.71 -10.26
N VAL A 51 -2.78 6.23 -10.31
CA VAL A 51 -1.73 5.87 -9.34
C VAL A 51 -2.14 6.18 -7.91
N ALA A 52 -2.72 7.37 -7.66
CA ALA A 52 -3.19 7.75 -6.33
C ALA A 52 -4.31 6.81 -5.84
N GLY A 53 -5.29 6.51 -6.68
CA GLY A 53 -6.40 5.61 -6.37
C GLY A 53 -5.94 4.20 -6.03
N PHE A 54 -5.07 3.62 -6.88
CA PHE A 54 -4.51 2.28 -6.68
C PHE A 54 -3.53 2.20 -5.51
N SER A 55 -2.91 3.31 -5.11
CA SER A 55 -2.08 3.37 -3.90
C SER A 55 -2.95 3.49 -2.63
N ALA A 56 -4.02 4.28 -2.69
CA ALA A 56 -4.83 4.59 -1.53
C ALA A 56 -5.83 3.50 -1.17
N LEU A 57 -6.64 3.07 -2.16
CA LEU A 57 -7.84 2.29 -1.91
C LEU A 57 -7.50 0.88 -1.37
N PRO A 58 -6.62 0.08 -1.99
CA PRO A 58 -6.29 -1.25 -1.47
C PRO A 58 -5.60 -1.18 -0.10
N LEU A 59 -4.71 -0.21 0.08
CA LEU A 59 -3.98 -0.03 1.33
C LEU A 59 -4.90 0.39 2.48
N ALA A 60 -5.77 1.38 2.26
CA ALA A 60 -6.71 1.86 3.27
C ALA A 60 -7.68 0.74 3.68
N LEU A 61 -8.20 -0.03 2.71
CA LEU A 61 -9.06 -1.18 2.99
C LEU A 61 -8.34 -2.25 3.83
N GLY A 62 -7.14 -2.65 3.41
CA GLY A 62 -6.34 -3.64 4.13
C GLY A 62 -5.97 -3.22 5.55
N LEU A 63 -5.50 -1.98 5.72
CA LEU A 63 -5.14 -1.46 7.04
C LEU A 63 -6.36 -1.23 7.93
N THR A 64 -7.51 -0.86 7.37
CA THR A 64 -8.78 -0.77 8.11
C THR A 64 -9.21 -2.15 8.62
N ALA A 65 -9.13 -3.18 7.77
CA ALA A 65 -9.41 -4.55 8.21
C ALA A 65 -8.49 -4.98 9.36
N VAL A 66 -7.18 -4.71 9.27
CA VAL A 66 -6.24 -4.96 10.37
C VAL A 66 -6.61 -4.16 11.61
N ALA A 67 -6.92 -2.88 11.48
CA ALA A 67 -7.28 -2.01 12.60
C ALA A 67 -8.53 -2.48 13.34
N LEU A 68 -9.49 -3.09 12.64
CA LEU A 68 -10.71 -3.63 13.23
C LEU A 68 -10.50 -5.02 13.87
N LEU A 69 -9.77 -5.91 13.18
CA LEU A 69 -9.67 -7.32 13.59
C LEU A 69 -8.51 -7.62 14.55
N ALA A 70 -7.45 -6.81 14.57
CA ALA A 70 -6.23 -7.12 15.33
C ALA A 70 -6.43 -7.19 16.85
N SER A 71 -7.43 -6.49 17.41
CA SER A 71 -7.75 -6.60 18.85
C SER A 71 -8.47 -7.89 19.23
N ARG A 72 -9.08 -8.57 18.25
CA ARG A 72 -9.81 -9.83 18.48
C ARG A 72 -9.00 -11.06 18.10
N PHE A 73 -8.08 -10.92 17.15
CA PHE A 73 -7.32 -12.04 16.60
C PHE A 73 -5.83 -11.69 16.46
N ALA A 74 -5.00 -12.18 17.37
CA ALA A 74 -3.55 -11.88 17.38
C ALA A 74 -2.83 -12.32 16.09
N TRP A 75 -3.33 -13.35 15.40
CA TRP A 75 -2.74 -13.86 14.16
C TRP A 75 -2.90 -12.90 12.97
N VAL A 76 -3.90 -11.99 12.99
CA VAL A 76 -4.19 -11.06 11.88
C VAL A 76 -2.99 -10.15 11.58
N VAL A 77 -2.28 -9.70 12.61
CA VAL A 77 -1.08 -8.87 12.44
C VAL A 77 0.00 -9.65 11.71
N ARG A 78 0.22 -10.93 12.07
CA ARG A 78 1.21 -11.78 11.39
C ARG A 78 0.82 -12.06 9.95
N ALA A 79 -0.44 -12.38 9.71
CA ALA A 79 -0.95 -12.62 8.35
C ALA A 79 -0.79 -11.37 7.48
N ALA A 80 -1.17 -10.19 7.98
CA ALA A 80 -1.04 -8.93 7.23
C ALA A 80 0.40 -8.55 6.92
N LEU A 81 1.36 -8.86 7.81
CA LEU A 81 2.80 -8.63 7.56
C LEU A 81 3.37 -9.51 6.43
N ILE A 82 2.74 -10.65 6.14
CA ILE A 82 3.17 -11.56 5.07
C ILE A 82 2.36 -11.27 3.80
N ILE A 83 1.04 -11.33 3.92
CA ILE A 83 0.10 -11.23 2.81
C ILE A 83 0.16 -9.85 2.16
N GLY A 84 0.25 -8.76 2.94
CA GLY A 84 0.27 -7.41 2.39
C GLY A 84 1.44 -7.17 1.42
N PRO A 85 2.71 -7.36 1.85
CA PRO A 85 3.86 -7.26 0.97
C PRO A 85 3.85 -8.30 -0.17
N ALA A 86 3.40 -9.53 0.11
CA ALA A 86 3.30 -10.57 -0.93
C ALA A 86 2.31 -10.18 -2.03
N LEU A 87 1.15 -9.61 -1.68
CA LEU A 87 0.18 -9.11 -2.64
C LEU A 87 0.74 -7.95 -3.47
N ALA A 88 1.49 -7.02 -2.85
CA ALA A 88 2.15 -5.93 -3.57
C ALA A 88 3.14 -6.46 -4.63
N VAL A 89 3.94 -7.48 -4.29
CA VAL A 89 4.84 -8.14 -5.26
C VAL A 89 4.04 -8.91 -6.31
N LEU A 90 2.99 -9.62 -5.91
CA LEU A 90 2.15 -10.40 -6.81
C LEU A 90 1.52 -9.51 -7.89
N THR A 91 1.03 -8.32 -7.53
CA THR A 91 0.47 -7.37 -8.50
C THR A 91 1.47 -6.92 -9.57
N ILE A 92 2.77 -6.88 -9.25
CA ILE A 92 3.81 -6.63 -10.25
C ILE A 92 3.84 -7.79 -11.25
N ALA A 93 3.91 -9.02 -10.75
CA ALA A 93 4.02 -10.22 -11.56
C ALA A 93 2.78 -10.47 -12.44
N THR A 94 1.58 -10.19 -11.92
CA THR A 94 0.33 -10.53 -12.61
C THR A 94 -0.24 -9.40 -13.45
N MET A 95 -0.03 -8.14 -13.06
CA MET A 95 -0.64 -6.99 -13.74
C MET A 95 0.39 -6.14 -14.48
N THR A 96 1.56 -5.86 -13.87
CA THR A 96 2.52 -4.88 -14.43
C THR A 96 3.43 -5.50 -15.48
N LEU A 97 4.01 -6.67 -15.20
CA LEU A 97 4.94 -7.34 -16.13
C LEU A 97 4.27 -7.81 -17.43
N PRO A 98 3.06 -8.40 -17.40
CA PRO A 98 2.40 -8.89 -18.61
C PRO A 98 1.85 -7.78 -19.51
N ALA A 99 1.60 -6.58 -18.96
CA ALA A 99 1.13 -5.44 -19.74
C ALA A 99 2.16 -5.04 -20.82
N ASP A 100 1.68 -4.52 -21.95
CA ASP A 100 2.47 -4.00 -23.07
C ASP A 100 2.97 -2.55 -22.85
N LEU A 101 3.31 -2.25 -21.60
CA LEU A 101 3.94 -1.00 -21.20
C LEU A 101 5.37 -0.89 -21.76
N ASP A 102 5.84 0.34 -22.00
CA ASP A 102 7.27 0.57 -22.23
C ASP A 102 8.10 0.27 -20.96
N THR A 103 9.40 0.04 -21.15
CA THR A 103 10.31 -0.36 -20.07
C THR A 103 10.33 0.63 -18.91
N THR A 104 10.37 1.93 -19.18
CA THR A 104 10.39 2.98 -18.14
C THR A 104 9.12 2.95 -17.31
N SER A 105 7.96 2.83 -17.96
CA SER A 105 6.66 2.72 -17.29
C SER A 105 6.54 1.44 -16.47
N LYS A 106 7.01 0.30 -16.98
CA LYS A 106 7.03 -0.98 -16.23
C LYS A 106 7.84 -0.85 -14.95
N ILE A 107 9.08 -0.35 -15.05
CA ILE A 107 9.97 -0.19 -13.90
C ILE A 107 9.35 0.78 -12.88
N THR A 108 8.80 1.91 -13.36
CA THR A 108 8.18 2.91 -12.50
C THR A 108 6.98 2.34 -11.75
N LEU A 109 6.05 1.68 -12.44
CA LEU A 109 4.86 1.10 -11.80
C LEU A 109 5.23 -0.07 -10.88
N ALA A 110 6.22 -0.89 -11.22
CA ALA A 110 6.74 -1.92 -10.33
C ALA A 110 7.33 -1.31 -9.04
N ALA A 111 8.09 -0.22 -9.17
CA ALA A 111 8.61 0.51 -8.01
C ALA A 111 7.49 1.07 -7.12
N CYS A 112 6.43 1.64 -7.71
CA CYS A 112 5.24 2.10 -6.96
C CYS A 112 4.56 0.99 -6.15
N HIS A 113 4.63 -0.28 -6.59
CA HIS A 113 4.10 -1.38 -5.79
C HIS A 113 5.10 -1.80 -4.70
N LEU A 114 6.39 -1.81 -4.99
CA LEU A 114 7.44 -2.17 -4.02
C LEU A 114 7.50 -1.19 -2.83
N THR A 115 7.27 0.09 -3.04
CA THR A 115 7.21 1.11 -1.96
C THR A 115 6.11 0.81 -0.92
N LEU A 116 5.04 0.10 -1.30
CA LEU A 116 3.96 -0.26 -0.38
C LEU A 116 4.41 -1.28 0.66
N ALA A 117 5.34 -2.17 0.34
CA ALA A 117 5.80 -3.22 1.26
C ALA A 117 6.34 -2.65 2.59
N PRO A 118 7.32 -1.72 2.61
CA PRO A 118 7.78 -1.13 3.87
C PRO A 118 6.70 -0.31 4.58
N ILE A 119 5.83 0.39 3.83
CA ILE A 119 4.72 1.16 4.40
C ILE A 119 3.74 0.24 5.15
N ILE A 120 3.37 -0.88 4.53
CA ILE A 120 2.50 -1.91 5.13
C ILE A 120 3.13 -2.45 6.41
N VAL A 121 4.42 -2.82 6.37
CA VAL A 121 5.12 -3.38 7.52
C VAL A 121 5.11 -2.41 8.71
N VAL A 122 5.42 -1.13 8.47
CA VAL A 122 5.40 -0.10 9.50
C VAL A 122 3.99 0.12 10.06
N ALA A 123 2.98 0.28 9.19
CA ALA A 123 1.61 0.55 9.59
C ALA A 123 0.98 -0.62 10.37
N VAL A 124 1.13 -1.86 9.88
CA VAL A 124 0.62 -3.07 10.55
C VAL A 124 1.30 -3.29 11.89
N THR A 125 2.62 -3.03 11.99
CA THR A 125 3.34 -3.11 13.26
C THR A 125 2.83 -2.09 14.28
N ALA A 126 2.55 -0.85 13.85
CA ALA A 126 1.98 0.18 14.70
C ALA A 126 0.58 -0.20 15.20
N LEU A 127 -0.29 -0.69 14.31
CA LEU A 127 -1.63 -1.17 14.65
C LEU A 127 -1.57 -2.37 15.63
N GLY A 128 -0.67 -3.32 15.39
CA GLY A 128 -0.50 -4.50 16.25
C GLY A 128 0.01 -4.15 17.66
N ARG A 129 0.95 -3.20 17.79
CA ARG A 129 1.40 -2.70 19.10
C ARG A 129 0.25 -2.05 19.87
N ARG A 130 -0.60 -1.27 19.20
CA ARG A 130 -1.77 -0.64 19.82
C ARG A 130 -2.83 -1.66 20.25
N ALA A 131 -3.12 -2.66 19.41
CA ALA A 131 -4.08 -3.71 19.73
C ALA A 131 -3.70 -4.45 21.02
N ARG A 132 -2.41 -4.80 21.19
CA ARG A 132 -1.89 -5.45 22.40
C ARG A 132 -2.02 -4.58 23.66
N ARG A 133 -1.79 -3.27 23.55
CA ARG A 133 -1.98 -2.33 24.67
C ARG A 133 -3.45 -2.25 25.11
N ALA A 134 -4.38 -2.24 24.14
CA ALA A 134 -5.81 -2.20 24.43
C ALA A 134 -6.31 -3.48 25.15
N THR A 135 -5.75 -4.64 24.83
CA THR A 135 -6.09 -5.91 25.51
C THR A 135 -5.43 -6.06 26.88
N ALA A 136 -4.33 -5.37 27.15
CA ALA A 136 -3.59 -5.50 28.42
C ALA A 136 -4.29 -4.82 29.61
N GLY A 137 -5.18 -3.84 29.37
CA GLY A 137 -5.92 -3.12 30.42
C GLY A 137 -5.04 -2.35 31.43
N PRO A 138 -5.58 -1.42 32.22
CA PRO A 138 -4.87 -0.89 33.37
C PRO A 138 -4.75 -2.03 34.39
N VAL A 139 -3.52 -2.43 34.73
CA VAL A 139 -3.29 -3.23 35.94
C VAL A 139 -3.74 -2.35 37.11
N ALA A 140 -4.87 -2.70 37.72
CA ALA A 140 -5.37 -2.03 38.91
C ALA A 140 -4.26 -2.04 39.98
N ALA A 141 -3.82 -0.85 40.37
CA ALA A 141 -2.91 -0.59 41.48
C ALA A 141 -3.70 -0.45 42.78
#